data_AF-A0A9E2ZTQ0-F1
#
_entry.id   AF-A0A9E2ZTQ0-F1
#
_cell.length_a   1.000
_cell.length_b   1.000
_cell.length_c   1.000
_cell.angle_alpha   90.00
_cell.angle_beta   90.00
_cell.angle_gamma   90.00
#
_symmetry.space_group_name_H-M   'P 1'
#
loop_
_entity.id
_entity.type
_entity.pdbx_description
1 polymer ?
#
loop_
_entity_poly.entity_id
_entity_poly.type
_entity_poly.pdbx_seq_one_letter_code
_entity_poly.pdbx_strand_id
1 'polypeptide(L)'
;MVGRIPILDVGPAVDCGRRPAKAVTGETFGVSATVFREGHGSIGAGVVLRDPAGKAAPIVTMRELVPGTDRWGADVTVTAEGLWQFHVEAWADPIASWQHDAVIKVPAGQDVELMLTEGALLFE
;
A
#
# COMPACT_ATOMS: atom_id res chain seq x y z
N MET A 1 -16.04 9.94 2.24
CA MET A 1 -16.37 8.78 3.11
C MET A 1 -15.07 8.04 3.36
N VAL A 2 -14.78 7.63 4.60
CA VAL A 2 -13.51 6.99 4.98
C VAL A 2 -13.73 5.50 5.17
N GLY A 3 -12.84 4.66 4.62
CA GLY A 3 -12.90 3.20 4.74
C GLY A 3 -12.31 2.69 6.06
N ARG A 4 -12.22 1.35 6.21
CA ARG A 4 -11.64 0.72 7.41
C ARG A 4 -10.19 1.13 7.65
N ILE A 5 -9.44 1.30 6.58
CA ILE A 5 -8.10 1.87 6.55
C ILE A 5 -8.17 3.15 5.72
N PRO A 6 -7.93 4.32 6.33
CA PRO A 6 -7.88 5.59 5.63
C PRO A 6 -6.94 5.60 4.42
N ILE A 7 -7.49 5.95 3.26
CA ILE A 7 -6.75 6.27 2.03
C ILE A 7 -7.25 7.64 1.59
N LEU A 8 -6.38 8.64 1.65
CA LEU A 8 -6.72 10.04 1.42
C LEU A 8 -5.76 10.65 0.38
N ASP A 9 -6.20 11.73 -0.24
CA ASP A 9 -5.35 12.57 -1.11
C ASP A 9 -4.52 11.78 -2.16
N VAL A 10 -5.23 10.89 -2.86
CA VAL A 10 -4.64 10.08 -3.93
C VAL A 10 -4.21 10.99 -5.08
N GLY A 11 -2.95 10.89 -5.48
CA GLY A 11 -2.35 11.62 -6.59
C GLY A 11 -1.64 10.68 -7.58
N PRO A 12 -1.42 11.12 -8.83
CA PRO A 12 -1.75 12.45 -9.34
C PRO A 12 -3.24 12.64 -9.64
N ALA A 13 -3.80 13.80 -9.26
CA ALA A 13 -5.18 14.19 -9.54
C ALA A 13 -5.20 15.57 -10.21
N VAL A 14 -5.93 15.70 -11.33
CA VAL A 14 -6.08 16.96 -12.07
C VAL A 14 -7.52 17.46 -11.92
N ASP A 15 -7.68 18.71 -11.49
CA ASP A 15 -9.00 19.32 -11.24
C ASP A 15 -9.87 18.44 -10.33
N CYS A 16 -9.30 17.97 -9.22
CA CYS A 16 -9.94 17.04 -8.27
C CYS A 16 -10.52 15.77 -8.93
N GLY A 17 -9.82 15.24 -9.95
CA GLY A 17 -10.23 14.04 -10.68
C GLY A 17 -11.20 14.28 -11.83
N ARG A 18 -11.60 15.53 -12.08
CA ARG A 18 -12.48 15.89 -13.21
C ARG A 18 -11.78 15.81 -14.56
N ARG A 19 -10.44 15.82 -14.56
CA ARG A 19 -9.61 15.62 -15.74
C ARG A 19 -8.62 14.48 -15.50
N PRO A 20 -8.29 13.69 -16.53
CA PRO A 20 -7.28 12.65 -16.39
C PRO A 20 -5.89 13.27 -16.21
N ALA A 21 -5.07 12.63 -15.36
CA ALA A 21 -3.63 12.79 -15.41
C ALA A 21 -3.10 12.33 -16.77
N LYS A 22 -1.90 12.78 -17.14
CA LYS A 22 -1.30 12.49 -18.44
C LYS A 22 0.01 11.76 -18.25
N ALA A 23 0.23 10.77 -19.11
CA ALA A 23 1.49 10.08 -19.29
C ALA A 23 1.59 9.63 -20.76
N VAL A 24 2.79 9.31 -21.22
CA VAL A 24 3.02 8.70 -22.55
C VAL A 24 3.41 7.23 -22.42
N THR A 25 3.20 6.44 -23.47
CA THR A 25 3.58 5.03 -23.49
C THR A 25 5.06 4.84 -23.13
N GLY A 26 5.32 4.01 -22.13
CA GLY A 26 6.65 3.74 -21.57
C GLY A 26 7.10 4.69 -20.46
N GLU A 27 6.33 5.74 -20.16
CA GLU A 27 6.61 6.65 -19.06
C GLU A 27 6.28 6.02 -17.70
N THR A 28 7.20 6.22 -16.75
CA THR A 28 7.01 5.88 -15.34
C THR A 28 6.73 7.12 -14.53
N PHE A 29 5.69 7.08 -13.70
CA PHE A 29 5.34 8.18 -12.82
C PHE A 29 4.93 7.68 -11.42
N GLY A 30 5.08 8.56 -10.43
CA GLY A 30 4.75 8.28 -9.05
C GLY A 30 3.25 8.45 -8.77
N VAL A 31 2.63 7.40 -8.25
CA VAL A 31 1.32 7.45 -7.59
C VAL A 31 1.55 7.54 -6.10
N SER A 32 0.78 8.41 -5.42
CA SER A 32 0.91 8.63 -3.98
C SER A 32 -0.43 8.79 -3.29
N ALA A 33 -0.47 8.53 -1.99
CA ALA A 33 -1.64 8.73 -1.15
C ALA A 33 -1.23 8.88 0.31
N THR A 34 -2.08 9.48 1.12
CA THR A 34 -1.96 9.45 2.58
C THR A 34 -2.68 8.22 3.10
N VAL A 35 -1.95 7.32 3.76
CA VAL A 35 -2.45 6.01 4.23
C VAL A 35 -1.97 5.77 5.65
N PHE A 36 -2.93 5.54 6.55
CA PHE A 36 -2.69 5.25 7.97
C PHE A 36 -3.83 4.37 8.52
N ARG A 37 -3.69 3.91 9.76
CA ARG A 37 -4.74 3.19 10.50
C ARG A 37 -4.80 3.65 11.96
N GLU A 38 -5.85 3.25 12.66
CA GLU A 38 -5.89 3.35 14.12
C GLU A 38 -4.95 2.33 14.79
N GLY A 39 -4.49 2.68 15.99
CA GLY A 39 -3.56 1.85 16.76
C GLY A 39 -2.13 1.93 16.21
N HIS A 40 -1.31 0.97 16.60
CA HIS A 40 0.13 0.90 16.30
C HIS A 40 0.51 -0.31 15.43
N GLY A 41 -0.48 -1.02 14.90
CA GLY A 41 -0.23 -2.14 13.99
C GLY A 41 0.34 -1.65 12.66
N SER A 42 1.16 -2.46 12.02
CA SER A 42 1.70 -2.19 10.70
C SER A 42 0.59 -2.16 9.63
N ILE A 43 0.87 -1.44 8.55
CA ILE A 43 0.03 -1.34 7.35
C ILE A 43 0.85 -1.62 6.10
N GLY A 44 0.18 -2.12 5.07
CA GLY A 44 0.65 -2.10 3.71
C GLY A 44 -0.24 -1.24 2.83
N ALA A 45 0.33 -0.70 1.76
CA ALA A 45 -0.39 -0.01 0.72
C ALA A 45 0.19 -0.37 -0.64
N GLY A 46 -0.62 -0.27 -1.69
CA GLY A 46 -0.22 -0.63 -3.04
C GLY A 46 -1.06 0.05 -4.10
N VAL A 47 -0.50 0.18 -5.29
CA VAL A 47 -1.17 0.78 -6.46
C VAL A 47 -1.56 -0.33 -7.42
N VAL A 48 -2.81 -0.30 -7.86
CA VAL A 48 -3.30 -1.16 -8.94
C VAL A 48 -3.58 -0.30 -10.15
N LEU A 49 -2.88 -0.61 -11.24
CA LEU A 49 -3.06 0.03 -12.54
C LEU A 49 -3.97 -0.85 -13.42
N ARG A 50 -4.97 -0.26 -14.05
CA ARG A 50 -5.89 -0.92 -15.00
C ARG A 50 -5.68 -0.35 -16.39
N ASP A 51 -5.47 -1.25 -17.34
CA ASP A 51 -5.27 -0.91 -18.75
C ASP A 51 -6.57 -0.44 -19.44
N PRO A 52 -6.50 0.06 -20.68
CA PRO A 52 -7.68 0.51 -21.42
C PRO A 52 -8.70 -0.60 -21.73
N ALA A 53 -8.31 -1.87 -21.63
CA ALA A 53 -9.21 -3.01 -21.73
C ALA A 53 -9.83 -3.41 -20.38
N GLY A 54 -9.50 -2.69 -19.29
CA GLY A 54 -9.99 -2.92 -17.94
C GLY A 54 -9.22 -3.97 -17.15
N LYS A 55 -8.13 -4.54 -17.71
CA LYS A 55 -7.31 -5.56 -17.05
C LYS A 55 -6.45 -4.90 -15.97
N ALA A 56 -6.59 -5.39 -14.74
CA ALA A 56 -5.72 -4.98 -13.63
C ALA A 56 -4.34 -5.63 -13.75
N ALA A 57 -3.30 -4.82 -13.61
CA ALA A 57 -1.95 -5.28 -13.34
C ALA A 57 -1.83 -5.77 -11.89
N PRO A 58 -0.81 -6.59 -11.57
CA PRO A 58 -0.46 -6.90 -10.19
C PRO A 58 -0.26 -5.63 -9.36
N ILE A 59 -0.53 -5.73 -8.06
CA ILE A 59 -0.32 -4.62 -7.14
C ILE A 59 1.16 -4.23 -7.07
N VAL A 60 1.44 -2.94 -7.19
CA VAL A 60 2.77 -2.39 -6.97
C VAL A 60 2.82 -1.86 -5.54
N THR A 61 3.59 -2.53 -4.68
CA THR A 61 3.72 -2.17 -3.27
C THR A 61 4.26 -0.75 -3.11
N MET A 62 3.57 0.05 -2.30
CA MET A 62 4.00 1.39 -1.92
C MET A 62 4.93 1.34 -0.73
N ARG A 63 5.75 2.39 -0.60
CA ARG A 63 6.53 2.67 0.61
C ARG A 63 6.16 4.03 1.16
N GLU A 64 6.35 4.23 2.46
CA GLU A 64 6.31 5.56 3.02
C GLU A 64 7.44 6.41 2.39
N LEU A 65 7.09 7.57 1.85
CA LEU A 65 7.99 8.47 1.13
C LEU A 65 8.89 9.24 2.09
N VAL A 66 8.34 9.65 3.23
CA VAL A 66 9.06 10.35 4.29
C VAL A 66 8.58 9.78 5.62
N PRO A 67 9.48 9.30 6.49
CA PRO A 67 9.11 8.67 7.75
C PRO A 67 8.21 9.56 8.63
N GLY A 68 7.10 9.00 9.12
CA GLY A 68 6.16 9.65 10.03
C GLY A 68 5.23 10.67 9.37
N THR A 69 5.12 10.65 8.05
CA THR A 69 4.21 11.55 7.31
C THR A 69 2.94 10.86 6.84
N ASP A 70 2.89 9.53 6.96
CA ASP A 70 1.83 8.68 6.41
C ASP A 70 1.65 8.88 4.89
N ARG A 71 2.63 9.49 4.21
CA ARG A 71 2.59 9.68 2.76
C ARG A 71 3.27 8.52 2.09
N TRP A 72 2.48 7.73 1.37
CA TRP A 72 2.95 6.55 0.65
C TRP A 72 3.09 6.84 -0.84
N GLY A 73 4.00 6.15 -1.51
CA GLY A 73 4.13 6.20 -2.97
C GLY A 73 4.72 4.95 -3.60
N ALA A 74 4.36 4.73 -4.86
CA ALA A 74 4.94 3.74 -5.75
C ALA A 74 5.02 4.29 -7.18
N ASP A 75 6.00 3.82 -7.93
CA ASP A 75 6.16 4.17 -9.34
C ASP A 75 5.45 3.13 -10.22
N VAL A 76 4.68 3.60 -11.20
CA VAL A 76 3.94 2.76 -12.16
C VAL A 76 4.24 3.19 -13.59
N THR A 77 4.17 2.24 -14.52
CA THR A 77 4.48 2.48 -15.94
C THR A 77 3.27 2.16 -16.80
N VAL A 78 2.87 3.09 -17.68
CA VAL A 78 1.85 2.85 -18.70
C VAL A 78 2.48 2.23 -19.94
N THR A 79 1.92 1.14 -20.46
CA THR A 79 2.58 0.32 -21.49
C THR A 79 1.92 0.39 -22.86
N ALA A 80 0.79 1.07 -22.97
CA ALA A 80 0.05 1.25 -24.20
C ALA A 80 -0.75 2.56 -24.19
N GLU A 81 -1.11 3.05 -25.36
CA GLU A 81 -1.98 4.22 -25.50
C GLU A 81 -3.42 3.88 -25.10
N GLY A 82 -4.13 4.86 -24.54
CA GLY A 82 -5.54 4.75 -24.18
C GLY A 82 -5.86 5.34 -22.80
N LEU A 83 -7.09 5.12 -22.35
CA LEU A 83 -7.53 5.59 -21.04
C LEU A 83 -7.22 4.53 -19.98
N TRP A 84 -6.26 4.84 -19.13
CA TRP A 84 -5.91 4.02 -17.96
C TRP A 84 -6.66 4.48 -16.71
N GLN A 85 -6.78 3.59 -15.75
CA GLN A 85 -7.26 3.90 -14.41
C GLN A 85 -6.26 3.40 -13.38
N PHE A 86 -6.16 4.07 -12.24
CA PHE A 86 -5.42 3.54 -11.11
C PHE A 86 -6.22 3.76 -9.82
N HIS A 87 -5.99 2.88 -8.85
CA HIS A 87 -6.49 3.06 -7.50
C HIS A 87 -5.43 2.60 -6.50
N VAL A 88 -5.57 3.07 -5.27
CA VAL A 88 -4.73 2.67 -4.14
C VAL A 88 -5.53 1.69 -3.29
N GLU A 89 -4.88 0.61 -2.90
CA GLU A 89 -5.36 -0.34 -1.90
C GLU A 89 -4.51 -0.22 -0.65
N ALA A 90 -5.13 -0.41 0.51
CA ALA A 90 -4.44 -0.42 1.80
C ALA A 90 -5.01 -1.53 2.69
N TRP A 91 -4.14 -2.18 3.46
CA TRP A 91 -4.47 -3.31 4.31
C TRP A 91 -3.70 -3.24 5.63
N ALA A 92 -4.26 -3.89 6.65
CA ALA A 92 -3.53 -4.14 7.88
C ALA A 92 -2.49 -5.21 7.58
N ASP A 93 -1.28 -5.05 8.10
CA ASP A 93 -0.21 -6.03 7.91
C ASP A 93 0.07 -6.76 9.24
N PRO A 94 -0.72 -7.80 9.57
CA PRO A 94 -0.55 -8.53 10.81
C PRO A 94 0.75 -9.33 10.83
N ILE A 95 1.25 -9.76 9.67
CA ILE A 95 2.53 -10.49 9.57
C ILE A 95 3.69 -9.56 9.90
N ALA A 96 3.75 -8.36 9.30
CA ALA A 96 4.77 -7.38 9.63
C ALA A 96 4.68 -6.90 11.09
N SER A 97 3.45 -6.77 11.62
CA SER A 97 3.23 -6.42 13.03
C SER A 97 3.78 -7.50 13.96
N TRP A 98 3.40 -8.76 13.72
CA TRP A 98 3.90 -9.90 14.48
C TRP A 98 5.42 -10.03 14.38
N GLN A 99 5.98 -9.90 13.19
CA GLN A 99 7.42 -10.01 12.98
C GLN A 99 8.18 -8.95 13.77
N HIS A 100 7.69 -7.71 13.80
CA HIS A 100 8.27 -6.63 14.60
C HIS A 100 8.35 -6.99 16.09
N ASP A 101 7.26 -7.52 16.64
CA ASP A 101 7.21 -7.91 18.06
C ASP A 101 8.06 -9.16 18.33
N ALA A 102 8.01 -10.15 17.44
CA ALA A 102 8.67 -11.44 17.62
C ALA A 102 10.19 -11.31 17.66
N VAL A 103 10.78 -10.46 16.80
CA VAL A 103 12.24 -10.23 16.79
C VAL A 103 12.76 -9.55 18.06
N ILE A 104 11.88 -8.94 18.85
CA ILE A 104 12.21 -8.31 20.13
C ILE A 104 11.97 -9.31 21.28
N LYS A 105 10.77 -9.91 21.33
CA LYS A 105 10.32 -10.73 22.46
C LYS A 105 10.99 -12.09 22.53
N VAL A 106 11.16 -12.77 21.38
CA VAL A 106 11.71 -14.13 21.34
C VAL A 106 13.16 -14.18 21.85
N PRO A 107 14.09 -13.31 21.39
CA PRO A 107 15.45 -13.29 21.93
C PRO A 107 15.53 -12.89 23.42
N ALA A 108 14.55 -12.13 23.91
CA ALA A 108 14.44 -11.77 25.32
C ALA A 108 13.84 -12.89 26.20
N GLY A 109 13.45 -14.02 25.62
CA GLY A 109 12.80 -15.12 26.34
C GLY A 109 11.40 -14.79 26.85
N GLN A 110 10.74 -13.78 26.28
CA GLN A 110 9.40 -13.34 26.68
C GLN A 110 8.34 -13.99 25.79
N ASP A 111 7.37 -14.66 26.41
CA ASP A 111 6.20 -15.26 25.75
C ASP A 111 6.52 -16.07 24.47
N VAL A 112 7.67 -16.77 24.47
CA VAL A 112 8.23 -17.38 23.25
C VAL A 112 7.26 -18.36 22.59
N GLU A 113 6.65 -19.26 23.37
CA GLU A 113 5.69 -20.23 22.85
C GLU A 113 4.48 -19.54 22.23
N LEU A 114 3.93 -18.53 22.92
CA LEU A 114 2.81 -17.74 22.43
C LEU A 114 3.15 -17.03 21.11
N MET A 115 4.30 -16.34 21.05
CA MET A 115 4.73 -15.63 19.83
C MET A 115 4.87 -16.59 18.64
N LEU A 116 5.40 -17.80 18.86
CA LEU A 116 5.54 -18.79 17.79
C LEU A 116 4.19 -19.37 17.37
N THR A 117 3.26 -19.59 18.31
CA THR A 117 1.89 -20.03 18.00
C THR A 117 1.12 -18.96 17.22
N GLU A 118 1.18 -17.69 17.63
CA GLU A 118 0.57 -16.57 16.90
C GLU A 118 1.14 -16.49 15.47
N GLY A 119 2.46 -16.63 15.32
CA GLY A 119 3.11 -16.69 14.02
C GLY A 119 2.60 -17.83 13.16
N ALA A 120 2.56 -19.05 13.70
CA ALA A 120 2.06 -20.21 12.96
C ALA A 120 0.64 -19.97 12.42
N LEU A 121 -0.28 -19.45 13.25
CA LEU A 121 -1.65 -19.14 12.85
C LEU A 121 -1.75 -18.05 11.76
N LEU A 122 -0.76 -17.15 11.66
CA LEU A 122 -0.72 -16.13 10.60
C LEU A 122 -0.24 -16.68 9.26
N PHE A 123 0.49 -17.80 9.24
CA PHE A 123 1.10 -18.39 8.04
C PHE A 123 0.42 -19.68 7.55
N GLU A 124 -0.62 -20.16 8.25
CA GLU A 124 -1.50 -21.25 7.81
C GLU A 124 -2.41 -20.83 6.62
#